data_AF-V2V9M2-F1
#
_entry.id   AF-V2V9M2-F1
#
_cell.length_a   1.000
_cell.length_b   1.000
_cell.length_c   1.000
_cell.angle_alpha   90.00
_cell.angle_beta   90.00
_cell.angle_gamma   90.00
#
_symmetry.space_group_name_H-M   'P 1'
#
loop_
_entity.id
_entity.type
_entity.pdbx_description
1 polymer ?
#
loop_
_entity_poly.entity_id
_entity_poly.type
_entity_poly.pdbx_seq_one_letter_code
_entity_poly.pdbx_strand_id
1 'polypeptide(L)'
;MSSNKAKSNSELENPLKDRIKVLMTPDELEKPYSFATRVGLSKGTFTGIWVEGRKSFHQTTVEKICKATGANPGWLVTGIGEPFTDVVPVVQQEQTTLVEPQIIEEEGLKITTAIDKAMLQTALETTEKKLREQHLTMQPKPKAEFILMLYEILIDQEKQPYNKQLLNDVIYEVEECLERLHKMMLVDKKTLLIIAIYTLYSVNSQDKDGIRQTVTDIIRKAA
;
A
#
# COMPACT_ATOMS: atom_id res chain seq x y z
N MET A 1 58.32 -19.56 -33.19
CA MET A 1 57.19 -20.27 -32.58
C MET A 1 56.48 -19.29 -31.66
N SER A 2 55.55 -18.51 -32.22
CA SER A 2 54.86 -17.45 -31.50
C SER A 2 53.63 -18.04 -30.83
N SER A 3 53.69 -18.17 -29.51
CA SER A 3 52.54 -18.58 -28.70
C SER A 3 51.43 -17.54 -28.85
N ASN A 4 50.39 -17.96 -29.57
CA ASN A 4 49.14 -17.26 -29.72
C ASN A 4 48.59 -16.90 -28.34
N LYS A 5 48.34 -15.60 -28.14
CA LYS A 5 47.41 -15.10 -27.13
C LYS A 5 46.13 -15.90 -27.27
N ALA A 6 45.88 -16.81 -26.33
CA ALA A 6 44.56 -17.33 -26.09
C ALA A 6 43.70 -16.12 -25.70
N LYS A 7 43.03 -15.54 -26.70
CA LYS A 7 41.82 -14.75 -26.47
C LYS A 7 40.89 -15.72 -25.76
N SER A 8 40.91 -15.67 -24.44
CA SER A 8 39.84 -16.19 -23.61
C SER A 8 38.61 -15.38 -23.98
N ASN A 9 38.00 -15.69 -25.13
CA ASN A 9 36.60 -15.42 -25.43
C ASN A 9 35.82 -16.33 -24.50
N SER A 10 35.92 -16.04 -23.20
CA SER A 10 34.89 -16.38 -22.28
C SER A 10 33.76 -15.42 -22.63
N GLU A 11 32.99 -15.77 -23.67
CA GLU A 11 31.57 -15.48 -23.69
C GLU A 11 30.97 -16.25 -22.50
N LEU A 12 31.37 -15.84 -21.29
CA LEU A 12 30.67 -16.11 -20.07
C LEU A 12 29.30 -15.54 -20.38
N GLU A 13 28.34 -16.44 -20.58
CA GLU A 13 26.93 -16.13 -20.53
C GLU A 13 26.77 -15.15 -19.38
N ASN A 14 26.60 -13.87 -19.72
CA ASN A 14 26.37 -12.86 -18.74
C ASN A 14 24.87 -12.75 -18.68
N PRO A 15 24.21 -13.47 -17.76
CA PRO A 15 22.76 -13.48 -17.69
C PRO A 15 22.21 -12.05 -17.52
N LEU A 16 22.98 -11.10 -16.96
CA LEU A 16 22.56 -9.70 -16.89
C LEU A 16 22.62 -8.97 -18.23
N LYS A 17 23.65 -9.25 -19.05
CA LYS A 17 23.75 -8.67 -20.38
C LYS A 17 22.58 -9.13 -21.26
N ASP A 18 22.25 -10.42 -21.19
CA ASP A 18 21.15 -10.97 -21.98
C ASP A 18 19.79 -10.45 -21.50
N ARG A 19 19.61 -10.27 -20.19
CA ARG A 19 18.42 -9.58 -19.65
C ARG A 19 18.33 -8.12 -20.11
N ILE A 20 19.43 -7.37 -20.13
CA ILE A 20 19.41 -5.99 -20.65
C ILE A 20 19.02 -5.95 -22.13
N LYS A 21 19.48 -6.90 -22.95
CA LYS A 21 19.11 -6.95 -24.38
C LYS A 21 17.59 -7.04 -24.59
N VAL A 22 16.88 -7.76 -23.72
CA VAL A 22 15.41 -7.87 -23.79
C VAL A 22 14.73 -6.51 -23.53
N LEU A 23 15.40 -5.61 -22.80
CA LEU A 23 14.87 -4.28 -22.46
C LEU A 23 15.24 -3.18 -23.45
N MET A 24 16.04 -3.52 -24.47
CA MET A 24 16.50 -2.60 -25.49
C MET A 24 15.52 -2.53 -26.66
N THR A 25 15.37 -1.34 -27.23
CA THR A 25 14.71 -1.19 -28.54
C THR A 25 15.62 -1.70 -29.67
N PRO A 26 15.10 -1.94 -30.88
CA PRO A 26 15.93 -2.36 -32.02
C PRO A 26 17.12 -1.42 -32.29
N ASP A 27 16.92 -0.11 -32.19
CA ASP A 27 17.98 0.90 -32.37
C ASP A 27 19.06 0.82 -31.27
N GLU A 28 18.66 0.44 -30.06
CA GLU A 28 19.58 0.30 -28.92
C GLU A 28 20.40 -0.99 -28.99
N LEU A 29 19.90 -2.03 -29.66
CA LEU A 29 20.69 -3.23 -29.94
C LEU A 29 21.84 -2.93 -30.90
N GLU A 30 21.63 -2.03 -31.88
CA GLU A 30 22.68 -1.55 -32.78
C GLU A 30 23.65 -0.58 -32.09
N LYS A 31 23.14 0.24 -31.16
CA LYS A 31 23.93 1.26 -30.44
C LYS A 31 23.76 1.13 -28.92
N PRO A 32 24.38 0.14 -28.25
CA PRO A 32 24.08 -0.19 -26.85
C PRO A 32 24.25 0.96 -25.83
N TYR A 33 25.12 1.94 -26.12
CA TYR A 33 25.30 3.09 -25.23
C TYR A 33 24.11 4.07 -25.24
N SER A 34 23.23 4.05 -26.24
CA SER A 34 22.00 4.87 -26.23
C SER A 34 21.02 4.40 -25.14
N PHE A 35 21.00 3.09 -24.85
CA PHE A 35 20.25 2.53 -23.71
C PHE A 35 20.70 3.17 -22.39
N ALA A 36 22.02 3.25 -22.14
CA ALA A 36 22.55 3.83 -20.92
C ALA A 36 22.08 5.27 -20.70
N THR A 37 22.02 6.06 -21.78
CA THR A 37 21.49 7.42 -21.77
C THR A 37 20.00 7.42 -21.45
N ARG A 38 19.20 6.57 -22.09
CA ARG A 38 17.74 6.48 -21.84
C ARG A 38 17.42 6.11 -20.40
N VAL A 39 18.15 5.16 -19.83
CA VAL A 39 17.91 4.67 -18.46
C VAL A 39 18.63 5.47 -17.37
N GLY A 40 19.38 6.53 -17.72
CA GLY A 40 20.06 7.40 -16.75
C GLY A 40 21.27 6.75 -16.05
N LEU A 41 21.98 5.86 -16.74
CA LEU A 41 23.21 5.22 -16.27
C LEU A 41 24.46 5.96 -16.76
N SER A 42 25.49 6.01 -15.91
CA SER A 42 26.78 6.54 -16.33
C SER A 42 27.44 5.61 -17.34
N LYS A 43 28.23 6.18 -18.27
CA LYS A 43 28.97 5.40 -19.28
C LYS A 43 29.84 4.32 -18.63
N GLY A 44 30.52 4.62 -17.52
CA GLY A 44 31.34 3.65 -16.79
C GLY A 44 30.53 2.52 -16.16
N THR A 45 29.36 2.82 -15.58
CA THR A 45 28.45 1.79 -15.04
C THR A 45 27.99 0.85 -16.14
N PHE A 46 27.60 1.39 -17.30
CA PHE A 46 27.14 0.58 -18.42
C PHE A 46 28.27 -0.24 -19.04
N THR A 47 29.47 0.33 -19.23
CA THR A 47 30.65 -0.42 -19.72
C THR A 47 30.98 -1.61 -18.82
N GLY A 48 30.88 -1.44 -17.49
CA GLY A 48 31.09 -2.55 -16.56
C GLY A 48 30.09 -3.70 -16.71
N ILE A 49 28.85 -3.41 -17.08
CA ILE A 49 27.85 -4.45 -17.33
C ILE A 49 28.03 -5.06 -18.72
N TRP A 50 28.24 -4.22 -19.74
CA TRP A 50 28.16 -4.58 -21.15
C TRP A 50 29.44 -5.23 -21.70
N VAL A 51 30.59 -4.80 -21.19
CA VAL A 51 31.94 -5.20 -21.63
C VAL A 51 32.64 -6.04 -20.56
N GLU A 52 32.60 -5.61 -19.30
CA GLU A 52 33.36 -6.27 -18.21
C GLU A 52 32.61 -7.44 -17.57
N GLY A 53 31.34 -7.66 -17.91
CA GLY A 53 30.62 -8.87 -17.51
C GLY A 53 30.19 -8.89 -16.04
N ARG A 54 29.87 -7.74 -15.43
CA ARG A 54 29.36 -7.70 -14.05
C ARG A 54 28.17 -8.65 -13.86
N LYS A 55 28.14 -9.30 -12.70
CA LYS A 55 27.17 -10.36 -12.33
C LYS A 55 26.03 -9.88 -11.43
N SER A 56 26.08 -8.66 -10.92
CA SER A 56 25.03 -8.08 -10.08
C SER A 56 24.82 -6.59 -10.35
N PHE A 57 23.62 -6.10 -10.06
CA PHE A 57 23.30 -4.68 -10.04
C PHE A 57 23.37 -4.14 -8.61
N HIS A 58 23.77 -2.87 -8.49
CA HIS A 58 23.43 -2.10 -7.30
C HIS A 58 21.94 -1.79 -7.32
N GLN A 59 21.29 -1.75 -6.15
CA GLN A 59 19.85 -1.50 -6.03
C GLN A 59 19.40 -0.26 -6.81
N THR A 60 20.16 0.84 -6.69
CA THR A 60 19.93 2.09 -7.44
C THR A 60 20.00 1.94 -8.96
N THR A 61 20.82 1.01 -9.47
CA THR A 61 20.92 0.72 -10.91
C THR A 61 19.71 -0.05 -11.41
N VAL A 62 19.21 -1.00 -10.61
CA VAL A 62 17.96 -1.75 -10.90
C VAL A 62 16.79 -0.79 -11.01
N GLU A 63 16.61 0.08 -10.02
CA GLU A 63 15.52 1.05 -9.96
C GLU A 63 15.50 1.98 -11.18
N LYS A 64 16.66 2.48 -11.60
CA LYS A 64 16.79 3.33 -12.79
C LYS A 64 16.38 2.61 -14.07
N ILE A 65 16.87 1.38 -14.26
CA ILE A 65 16.54 0.58 -15.45
C ILE A 65 15.04 0.29 -15.46
N CYS A 66 14.50 -0.27 -14.37
CA CYS A 66 13.08 -0.63 -14.26
C CYS A 66 12.15 0.58 -14.47
N LYS A 67 12.50 1.75 -13.92
CA LYS A 67 11.73 2.98 -14.12
C LYS A 67 11.66 3.41 -15.59
N ALA A 68 12.74 3.21 -16.34
CA ALA A 68 12.85 3.65 -17.72
C ALA A 68 12.37 2.61 -18.75
N THR A 69 12.33 1.32 -18.38
CA THR A 69 11.95 0.22 -19.28
C THR A 69 10.62 -0.42 -18.92
N GLY A 70 10.07 -0.17 -17.73
CA GLY A 70 8.93 -0.90 -17.18
C GLY A 70 9.24 -2.36 -16.82
N ALA A 71 10.52 -2.72 -16.75
CA ALA A 71 10.93 -4.09 -16.45
C ALA A 71 10.70 -4.47 -14.98
N ASN A 72 10.37 -5.73 -14.74
CA ASN A 72 10.24 -6.26 -13.39
C ASN A 72 11.62 -6.30 -12.68
N PRO A 73 11.77 -5.65 -11.49
CA PRO A 73 13.04 -5.62 -10.75
C PRO A 73 13.53 -7.01 -10.33
N GLY A 74 12.61 -7.88 -9.92
CA GLY A 74 12.92 -9.25 -9.51
C GLY A 74 13.52 -10.05 -10.66
N TRP A 75 12.86 -10.02 -11.83
CA TRP A 75 13.37 -10.65 -13.03
C TRP A 75 14.72 -10.06 -13.48
N LEU A 76 14.88 -8.74 -13.43
CA LEU A 76 16.12 -8.09 -13.86
C LEU A 76 17.33 -8.55 -13.02
N VAL A 77 17.14 -8.81 -11.72
CA VAL A 77 18.20 -9.26 -10.81
C VAL A 77 18.40 -10.78 -10.82
N THR A 78 17.31 -11.55 -10.77
CA THR A 78 17.37 -13.02 -10.60
C THR A 78 17.20 -13.80 -11.90
N GLY A 79 16.49 -13.23 -12.87
CA GLY A 79 16.16 -13.87 -14.16
C GLY A 79 14.97 -14.82 -14.05
N ILE A 80 14.32 -14.83 -12.88
CA ILE A 80 13.17 -15.67 -12.58
C ILE A 80 11.91 -14.84 -12.78
N GLY A 81 10.93 -15.38 -13.52
CA GLY A 81 9.67 -14.72 -13.85
C GLY A 81 9.68 -14.09 -15.24
N GLU A 82 8.78 -13.13 -15.48
CA GLU A 82 8.61 -12.46 -16.77
C GLU A 82 9.31 -11.08 -16.83
N PRO A 83 9.92 -10.69 -17.98
CA PRO A 83 10.66 -9.42 -18.12
C PRO A 83 9.80 -8.18 -17.96
N PHE A 84 8.62 -8.24 -18.57
CA PHE A 84 7.60 -7.22 -18.53
C PHE A 84 6.41 -7.86 -17.87
N THR A 85 5.87 -7.20 -16.85
CA THR A 85 4.58 -7.58 -16.31
C THR A 85 3.58 -6.70 -17.05
N ASP A 86 2.46 -7.22 -17.55
CA ASP A 86 1.39 -6.43 -18.21
C ASP A 86 0.73 -5.39 -17.27
N VAL A 87 1.31 -5.20 -16.09
CA VAL A 87 0.97 -4.21 -15.09
C VAL A 87 1.98 -3.07 -15.21
N VAL A 88 1.52 -1.99 -15.84
CA VAL A 88 2.21 -0.70 -16.01
C VAL A 88 2.88 -0.27 -14.69
N PRO A 89 4.14 0.22 -14.70
CA PRO A 89 4.90 0.43 -13.48
C PRO A 89 4.35 1.63 -12.69
N VAL A 90 3.77 1.35 -11.53
CA VAL A 90 3.53 2.35 -10.48
C VAL A 90 4.90 2.78 -9.94
N VAL A 91 5.27 4.02 -10.26
CA VAL A 91 6.30 4.80 -9.56
C VAL A 91 6.05 4.66 -8.06
N GLN A 92 7.09 4.44 -7.25
CA GLN A 92 7.05 4.38 -5.77
C GLN A 92 6.07 5.38 -5.14
N GLN A 93 4.81 4.96 -5.04
CA GLN A 93 3.78 5.27 -4.08
C GLN A 93 2.88 4.03 -4.09
N GLU A 94 2.82 3.38 -2.94
CA GLU A 94 1.85 2.35 -2.55
C GLU A 94 1.95 1.00 -3.27
N GLN A 95 2.38 0.01 -2.48
CA GLN A 95 2.21 -1.41 -2.73
C GLN A 95 0.75 -1.74 -3.05
N THR A 96 0.42 -1.97 -4.32
CA THR A 96 -0.75 -2.77 -4.70
C THR A 96 -0.40 -4.26 -4.67
N THR A 97 0.12 -4.72 -3.52
CA THR A 97 -0.21 -6.07 -3.07
C THR A 97 -1.69 -6.05 -2.71
N LEU A 98 -2.43 -7.13 -2.92
CA LEU A 98 -3.63 -7.38 -2.13
C LEU A 98 -3.15 -7.39 -0.67
N VAL A 99 -3.18 -6.24 0.00
CA VAL A 99 -2.67 -6.09 1.36
C VAL A 99 -3.68 -6.83 2.22
N GLU A 100 -3.32 -8.06 2.60
CA GLU A 100 -4.03 -8.72 3.68
C GLU A 100 -4.06 -7.76 4.88
N PRO A 101 -5.22 -7.54 5.50
CA PRO A 101 -5.33 -6.60 6.60
C PRO A 101 -4.31 -6.90 7.70
N GLN A 102 -3.44 -5.94 7.99
CA GLN A 102 -2.47 -6.05 9.08
C GLN A 102 -3.02 -5.36 10.32
N ILE A 103 -2.65 -5.89 11.50
CA ILE A 103 -2.92 -5.23 12.78
C ILE A 103 -1.68 -4.43 13.15
N ILE A 104 -1.85 -3.11 13.28
CA ILE A 104 -0.82 -2.17 13.71
C ILE A 104 -1.21 -1.57 15.07
N GLU A 105 -0.23 -1.04 15.82
CA GLU A 105 -0.48 -0.31 17.05
C GLU A 105 -0.39 1.19 16.79
N GLU A 106 -1.47 1.92 17.09
CA GLU A 106 -1.54 3.37 16.98
C GLU A 106 -2.14 3.97 18.26
N GLU A 107 -1.45 4.93 18.87
CA GLU A 107 -1.86 5.55 20.15
C GLU A 107 -2.15 4.54 21.28
N GLY A 108 -1.50 3.38 21.27
CA GLY A 108 -1.73 2.29 22.24
C GLY A 108 -2.96 1.42 21.94
N LEU A 109 -3.61 1.61 20.79
CA LEU A 109 -4.72 0.81 20.30
C LEU A 109 -4.27 -0.09 19.14
N LYS A 110 -4.76 -1.34 19.12
CA LYS A 110 -4.56 -2.26 18.00
C LYS A 110 -5.62 -1.97 16.94
N ILE A 111 -5.19 -1.56 15.75
CA ILE A 111 -6.07 -1.19 14.63
C ILE A 111 -5.73 -2.00 13.38
N THR A 112 -6.75 -2.33 12.59
CA THR A 112 -6.60 -3.03 11.32
C THR A 112 -6.42 -2.06 10.16
N THR A 113 -5.61 -2.44 9.18
CA THR A 113 -5.51 -1.74 7.89
C THR A 113 -6.61 -2.13 6.90
N ALA A 114 -7.56 -3.00 7.29
CA ALA A 114 -8.75 -3.32 6.47
C ALA A 114 -9.66 -2.10 6.23
N ILE A 115 -9.59 -1.12 7.13
CA ILE A 115 -10.38 0.10 7.07
C ILE A 115 -9.45 1.25 6.76
N ASP A 116 -9.74 1.98 5.69
CA ASP A 116 -9.02 3.21 5.37
C ASP A 116 -9.38 4.28 6.40
N LYS A 117 -8.45 4.51 7.33
CA LYS A 117 -8.61 5.49 8.40
C LYS A 117 -8.89 6.89 7.86
N ALA A 118 -8.19 7.31 6.80
CA ALA A 118 -8.33 8.66 6.27
C ALA A 118 -9.72 8.87 5.64
N MET A 119 -10.22 7.86 4.92
CA MET A 119 -11.57 7.91 4.34
C MET A 119 -12.66 7.86 5.40
N LEU A 120 -12.50 7.02 6.43
CA LEU A 120 -13.47 6.95 7.54
C LEU A 120 -13.49 8.26 8.34
N GLN A 121 -12.33 8.84 8.62
CA GLN A 121 -12.21 10.15 9.25
C GLN A 121 -12.90 11.23 8.42
N THR A 122 -12.66 11.25 7.10
CA THR A 122 -13.29 12.21 6.19
C THR A 122 -14.82 12.08 6.20
N ALA A 123 -15.34 10.85 6.23
CA ALA A 123 -16.78 10.60 6.34
C ALA A 123 -17.35 11.17 7.66
N LEU A 124 -16.71 10.89 8.79
CA LEU A 124 -17.12 11.40 10.11
C LEU A 124 -17.07 12.93 10.18
N GLU A 125 -15.97 13.54 9.73
CA GLU A 125 -15.81 15.00 9.72
C GLU A 125 -16.88 15.67 8.86
N THR A 126 -17.17 15.10 7.68
CA THR A 126 -18.18 15.62 6.77
C THR A 126 -19.56 15.56 7.40
N THR A 127 -19.93 14.43 8.01
CA THR A 127 -21.21 14.29 8.73
C THR A 127 -21.33 15.31 9.86
N GLU A 128 -20.33 15.40 10.75
CA GLU A 128 -20.38 16.28 11.91
C GLU A 128 -20.30 17.76 11.55
N LYS A 129 -19.52 18.12 10.53
CA LYS A 129 -19.48 19.49 10.01
C LYS A 129 -20.84 19.88 9.45
N LYS A 130 -21.46 19.01 8.64
CA LYS A 130 -22.75 19.33 8.01
C LYS A 130 -23.88 19.48 9.02
N LEU A 131 -23.92 18.61 10.02
CA LEU A 131 -24.87 18.70 11.13
C LEU A 131 -24.68 20.00 11.93
N ARG A 132 -23.43 20.37 12.25
CA ARG A 132 -23.13 21.63 12.95
C ARG A 132 -23.53 22.87 12.15
N GLU A 133 -23.21 22.90 10.85
CA GLU A 133 -23.58 24.02 9.96
C GLU A 133 -25.09 24.23 9.87
N GLN A 134 -25.88 23.15 9.94
CA GLN A 134 -27.33 23.20 9.86
C GLN A 134 -28.02 23.26 11.23
N HIS A 135 -27.26 23.29 12.33
CA HIS A 135 -27.76 23.19 13.70
C HIS A 135 -28.68 21.97 13.92
N LEU A 136 -28.38 20.86 13.24
CA LEU A 136 -29.11 19.61 13.34
C LEU A 136 -28.38 18.60 14.21
N THR A 137 -29.13 17.71 14.84
CA THR A 137 -28.64 16.53 15.52
C THR A 137 -29.24 15.29 14.87
N MET A 138 -28.47 14.22 14.79
CA MET A 138 -28.90 12.96 14.19
C MET A 138 -28.87 11.85 15.25
N GLN A 139 -29.91 11.01 15.27
CA GLN A 139 -29.95 9.84 16.14
C GLN A 139 -28.84 8.85 15.75
N PRO A 140 -28.30 8.04 16.69
CA PRO A 140 -27.12 7.20 16.46
C PRO A 140 -27.24 6.25 15.27
N LYS A 141 -28.40 5.60 15.13
CA LYS A 141 -28.66 4.63 14.06
C LYS A 141 -28.59 5.25 12.65
N PRO A 142 -29.42 6.25 12.30
CA PRO A 142 -29.32 6.89 10.99
C PRO A 142 -27.97 7.59 10.79
N LYS A 143 -27.31 8.04 11.86
CA LYS A 143 -25.96 8.61 11.78
C LYS A 143 -24.92 7.57 11.36
N ALA A 144 -24.96 6.38 11.94
CA ALA A 144 -24.06 5.28 11.58
C ALA A 144 -24.26 4.84 10.12
N GLU A 145 -25.52 4.69 9.69
CA GLU A 145 -25.88 4.38 8.29
C GLU A 145 -25.35 5.45 7.32
N PHE A 146 -25.51 6.73 7.67
CA PHE A 146 -25.05 7.84 6.84
C PHE A 146 -23.53 7.91 6.74
N ILE A 147 -22.81 7.73 7.86
CA ILE A 147 -21.34 7.70 7.86
C ILE A 147 -20.83 6.54 7.01
N LEU A 148 -21.42 5.35 7.13
CA LEU A 148 -21.05 4.19 6.33
C LEU A 148 -21.25 4.46 4.83
N MET A 149 -22.39 5.06 4.46
CA MET A 149 -22.65 5.42 3.06
C MET A 149 -21.60 6.40 2.52
N LEU A 150 -21.21 7.43 3.29
CA LEU A 150 -20.16 8.35 2.86
C LEU A 150 -18.81 7.64 2.72
N TYR A 151 -18.47 6.77 3.67
CA TYR A 151 -17.26 5.95 3.60
C TYR A 151 -17.24 5.07 2.36
N GLU A 152 -18.35 4.40 2.03
CA GLU A 152 -18.51 3.57 0.84
C GLU A 152 -18.31 4.32 -0.48
N ILE A 153 -18.68 5.59 -0.53
CA ILE A 153 -18.48 6.46 -1.70
C ILE A 153 -17.01 6.87 -1.84
N LEU A 154 -16.30 7.02 -0.71
CA LEU A 154 -14.92 7.49 -0.69
C LEU A 154 -13.90 6.39 -1.03
N ILE A 155 -14.23 5.13 -0.72
CA ILE A 155 -13.34 3.99 -0.96
C ILE A 155 -13.52 3.38 -2.35
N ASP A 156 -12.42 2.85 -2.89
CA ASP A 156 -12.46 1.97 -4.04
C ASP A 156 -12.78 0.53 -3.58
N GLN A 157 -14.04 0.11 -3.72
CA GLN A 157 -14.54 -1.18 -3.19
C GLN A 157 -13.78 -2.40 -3.73
N GLU A 158 -13.08 -2.28 -4.86
CA GLU A 158 -12.28 -3.35 -5.44
C GLU A 158 -10.95 -3.59 -4.67
N LYS A 159 -10.51 -2.62 -3.86
CA LYS A 159 -9.19 -2.65 -3.21
C LYS A 159 -9.20 -3.01 -1.73
N GLN A 160 -10.34 -2.90 -1.05
CA GLN A 160 -10.42 -3.14 0.40
C GLN A 160 -11.66 -3.97 0.77
N PRO A 161 -11.53 -5.30 0.92
CA PRO A 161 -12.62 -6.12 1.43
C PRO A 161 -12.79 -5.89 2.95
N TYR A 162 -13.96 -5.40 3.37
CA TYR A 162 -14.32 -5.25 4.78
C TYR A 162 -15.77 -5.67 5.01
N ASN A 163 -16.11 -5.97 6.27
CA ASN A 163 -17.46 -6.34 6.66
C ASN A 163 -18.30 -5.08 6.93
N LYS A 164 -19.17 -4.75 5.96
CA LYS A 164 -20.07 -3.59 6.01
C LYS A 164 -21.00 -3.60 7.23
N GLN A 165 -21.60 -4.74 7.53
CA GLN A 165 -22.51 -4.88 8.66
C GLN A 165 -21.77 -4.64 9.98
N LEU A 166 -20.60 -5.25 10.13
CA LEU A 166 -19.79 -5.08 11.33
C LEU A 166 -19.34 -3.64 11.52
N LEU A 167 -18.90 -2.96 10.45
CA LEU A 167 -18.51 -1.56 10.53
C LEU A 167 -19.71 -0.67 10.93
N ASN A 168 -20.89 -0.91 10.37
CA ASN A 168 -22.11 -0.20 10.76
C ASN A 168 -22.42 -0.37 12.26
N ASP A 169 -22.43 -1.63 12.72
CA ASP A 169 -22.72 -1.97 14.11
C ASP A 169 -21.74 -1.29 15.07
N VAL A 170 -20.44 -1.26 14.71
CA VAL A 170 -19.41 -0.61 15.53
C VAL A 170 -19.58 0.92 15.57
N ILE A 171 -19.88 1.56 14.43
CA ILE A 171 -20.14 3.01 14.41
C ILE A 171 -21.36 3.32 15.27
N TYR A 172 -22.44 2.53 15.13
CA TYR A 172 -23.66 2.67 15.93
C TYR A 172 -23.37 2.58 17.43
N GLU A 173 -22.67 1.54 17.88
CA GLU A 173 -22.36 1.33 19.30
C GLU A 173 -21.53 2.47 19.89
N VAL A 174 -20.57 3.02 19.13
CA VAL A 174 -19.78 4.18 19.57
C VAL A 174 -20.65 5.43 19.67
N GLU A 175 -21.50 5.71 18.68
CA GLU A 175 -22.41 6.87 18.70
C GLU A 175 -23.47 6.77 19.80
N GLU A 176 -24.07 5.60 19.99
CA GLU A 176 -25.05 5.34 21.05
C GLU A 176 -24.40 5.50 22.44
N CYS A 177 -23.18 4.99 22.62
CA CYS A 177 -22.48 5.12 23.89
C CYS A 177 -22.10 6.59 24.18
N LEU A 178 -21.65 7.35 23.18
CA LEU A 178 -21.36 8.78 23.33
C LEU A 178 -22.62 9.60 23.64
N GLU A 179 -23.74 9.31 22.96
CA GLU A 179 -25.03 9.98 23.23
C GLU A 179 -25.52 9.66 24.65
N ARG A 180 -25.51 8.39 25.04
CA ARG A 180 -25.93 7.93 26.38
C ARG A 180 -25.07 8.51 27.50
N LEU A 181 -23.77 8.69 27.27
CA LEU A 181 -22.85 9.29 28.24
C LEU A 181 -22.82 10.82 28.16
N HIS A 182 -23.57 11.43 27.23
CA HIS A 182 -23.56 12.86 26.94
C HIS A 182 -22.14 13.44 26.74
N LYS A 183 -21.25 12.67 26.10
CA LYS A 183 -19.87 13.09 25.83
C LYS A 183 -19.67 13.44 24.38
N MET A 184 -18.80 14.42 24.12
CA MET A 184 -18.27 14.69 22.79
C MET A 184 -16.84 14.17 22.69
N MET A 185 -16.49 13.61 21.53
CA MET A 185 -15.16 13.08 21.24
C MET A 185 -14.62 13.75 19.98
N LEU A 186 -13.32 14.04 19.93
CA LEU A 186 -12.66 14.52 18.73
C LEU A 186 -12.72 13.47 17.62
N VAL A 187 -12.89 13.91 16.37
CA VAL A 187 -13.11 13.02 15.22
C VAL A 187 -11.94 12.05 15.01
N ASP A 188 -10.70 12.50 15.19
CA ASP A 188 -9.51 11.65 15.10
C ASP A 188 -9.57 10.48 16.09
N LYS A 189 -9.87 10.79 17.36
CA LYS A 189 -9.95 9.79 18.44
C LYS A 189 -11.11 8.83 18.22
N LYS A 190 -12.23 9.35 17.74
CA LYS A 190 -13.43 8.57 17.41
C LYS A 190 -13.17 7.61 16.26
N THR A 191 -12.46 8.05 15.23
CA THR A 191 -12.05 7.21 14.09
C THR A 191 -11.17 6.07 14.58
N LEU A 192 -10.14 6.37 15.38
CA LEU A 192 -9.24 5.34 15.94
C LEU A 192 -9.99 4.33 16.80
N LEU A 193 -10.91 4.81 17.64
CA LEU A 193 -11.74 3.96 18.48
C LEU A 193 -12.62 3.01 17.65
N ILE A 194 -13.27 3.52 16.61
CA ILE A 194 -14.12 2.71 15.70
C ILE A 194 -13.30 1.63 14.99
N ILE A 195 -12.07 1.94 14.56
CA ILE A 195 -11.21 0.93 13.92
C ILE A 195 -10.70 -0.09 14.94
N ALA A 196 -10.35 0.31 16.16
CA ALA A 196 -9.87 -0.58 17.22
C ALA A 196 -10.97 -1.57 17.64
N ILE A 197 -12.10 -1.04 18.10
CA ILE A 197 -13.44 -1.42 17.65
C ILE A 197 -13.62 -2.68 16.79
N TYR A 198 -13.69 -2.38 15.50
CA TYR A 198 -13.82 -3.31 14.40
C TYR A 198 -12.74 -4.40 14.42
N THR A 199 -11.50 -4.05 14.75
CA THR A 199 -10.38 -4.98 14.84
C THR A 199 -10.64 -6.04 15.91
N LEU A 200 -11.11 -5.64 17.10
CA LEU A 200 -11.44 -6.57 18.18
C LEU A 200 -12.54 -7.56 17.77
N TYR A 201 -13.60 -7.08 17.12
CA TYR A 201 -14.68 -7.95 16.65
C TYR A 201 -14.27 -8.86 15.49
N SER A 202 -13.37 -8.40 14.61
CA SER A 202 -12.83 -9.24 13.54
C SER A 202 -11.96 -10.39 14.06
N VAL A 203 -11.29 -10.20 15.20
CA VAL A 203 -10.42 -11.20 15.83
C VAL A 203 -11.19 -12.11 16.79
N ASN A 204 -12.13 -11.55 17.58
CA ASN A 204 -12.88 -12.25 18.62
C ASN A 204 -14.40 -12.19 18.34
N SER A 205 -14.92 -13.13 17.55
CA SER A 205 -16.35 -13.16 17.17
C SER A 205 -17.30 -13.76 18.22
N GLN A 206 -16.77 -14.37 19.30
CA GLN A 206 -17.55 -15.16 20.26
C GLN A 206 -17.97 -14.40 21.54
N ASP A 207 -17.37 -13.26 21.88
CA ASP A 207 -17.63 -12.52 23.13
C ASP A 207 -18.09 -11.08 22.86
N LYS A 208 -19.36 -10.92 22.45
CA LYS A 208 -19.93 -9.60 22.15
C LYS A 208 -20.15 -8.73 23.39
N ASP A 209 -20.46 -9.34 24.54
CA ASP A 209 -20.78 -8.61 25.77
C ASP A 209 -19.52 -8.12 26.49
N GLY A 210 -18.44 -8.92 26.50
CA GLY A 210 -17.13 -8.49 27.01
C GLY A 210 -16.51 -7.36 26.18
N ILE A 211 -16.71 -7.39 24.85
CA ILE A 211 -16.25 -6.31 23.96
C ILE A 211 -17.06 -5.03 24.23
N ARG A 212 -18.38 -5.09 24.38
CA ARG A 212 -19.21 -3.92 24.75
C ARG A 212 -18.80 -3.27 26.07
N GLN A 213 -18.43 -4.07 27.06
CA GLN A 213 -17.92 -3.54 28.33
C GLN A 213 -16.56 -2.86 28.13
N THR A 214 -15.68 -3.46 27.34
CA THR A 214 -14.37 -2.90 26.97
C THR A 214 -14.51 -1.59 26.20
N VAL A 215 -15.45 -1.51 25.26
CA VAL A 215 -15.82 -0.28 24.53
C VAL A 215 -16.25 0.82 25.50
N THR A 216 -17.14 0.48 26.43
CA THR A 216 -17.65 1.43 27.44
C THR A 216 -16.51 1.96 28.31
N ASP A 217 -15.58 1.10 28.72
CA ASP A 217 -14.45 1.49 29.56
C ASP A 217 -13.38 2.28 28.80
N ILE A 218 -13.18 2.01 27.50
CA ILE A 218 -12.32 2.84 26.64
C ILE A 218 -12.93 4.22 26.44
N ILE A 219 -14.23 4.31 26.13
CA ILE A 219 -14.93 5.61 25.97
C ILE A 219 -14.89 6.41 27.28
N ARG A 220 -15.06 5.76 28.44
CA ARG A 220 -14.92 6.43 29.75
C ARG A 220 -13.53 7.00 29.99
N LYS A 221 -12.47 6.34 29.51
CA LYS A 221 -11.07 6.79 29.66
C LYS A 221 -10.64 7.80 28.62
N ALA A 222 -11.20 7.75 27.41
CA ALA A 222 -10.77 8.55 26.25
C ALA A 222 -11.55 9.87 26.06
N ALA A 223 -12.73 10.00 26.64
CA ALA A 223 -13.57 11.21 26.61
C ALA A 223 -13.69 11.84 28.00
#